data_AF-A0A931VY86-F1
#
_entry.id   AF-A0A931VY86-F1
#
_cell.length_a   1.000
_cell.length_b   1.000
_cell.length_c   1.000
_cell.angle_alpha   90.00
_cell.angle_beta   90.00
_cell.angle_gamma   90.00
#
_symmetry.space_group_name_H-M   'P 1'
#
loop_
_entity.id
_entity.type
_entity.pdbx_description
1 polymer ?
#
loop_
_entity_poly.entity_id
_entity_poly.type
_entity_poly.pdbx_seq_one_letter_code
_entity_poly.pdbx_strand_id
1 'polypeptide(L)'
;MRRLRRQSEREIASTSPPELADLPADFWKEAEVVWPVAKEAISLRVDRDVLEWFRAQGPRYQSRMNAVLRTYMAQAARRRRSRTGAA
;
A
#
# COMPACT_ATOMS: atom_id res chain seq x y z
N MET A 1 4.02 18.13 -1.48
CA MET A 1 5.08 18.09 -2.52
C MET A 1 6.32 18.98 -2.26
N ARG A 2 6.31 19.94 -1.33
CA ARG A 2 7.42 20.90 -1.13
C ARG A 2 8.76 20.29 -0.65
N ARG A 3 8.74 19.13 0.02
CA ARG A 3 9.95 18.40 0.43
C ARG A 3 10.63 17.73 -0.76
N LEU A 4 9.86 17.03 -1.60
CA LEU A 4 10.39 16.28 -2.74
C LEU A 4 11.05 17.20 -3.77
N ARG A 5 10.47 18.38 -4.01
CA ARG A 5 11.06 19.40 -4.92
C ARG A 5 12.35 20.05 -4.40
N ARG A 6 12.69 19.87 -3.11
CA ARG A 6 13.88 20.45 -2.47
C ARG A 6 14.96 19.42 -2.15
N GLN A 7 14.68 18.14 -2.37
CA GLN A 7 15.63 17.08 -2.08
C GLN A 7 16.72 17.09 -3.16
N SER A 8 17.99 17.15 -2.75
CA SER A 8 19.11 17.16 -3.70
C SER A 8 19.42 15.75 -4.22
N GLU A 9 20.06 15.64 -5.38
CA GLU A 9 20.50 14.33 -5.90
C GLU A 9 21.44 13.60 -4.93
N ARG A 10 22.30 14.34 -4.21
CA ARG A 10 23.19 13.78 -3.20
C ARG A 10 22.43 13.15 -2.03
N GLU A 11 21.38 13.81 -1.55
CA GLU A 11 20.53 13.26 -0.50
C GLU A 11 19.73 12.05 -0.98
N ILE A 12 19.26 12.06 -2.23
CA ILE A 12 18.60 10.89 -2.84
C ILE A 12 19.57 9.71 -2.86
N ALA A 13 20.75 9.89 -3.45
CA ALA A 13 21.78 8.87 -3.57
C ALA A 13 22.22 8.29 -2.21
N SER A 14 22.27 9.11 -1.15
CA SER A 14 22.64 8.64 0.21
C SER A 14 21.64 7.66 0.83
N THR A 15 20.39 7.65 0.34
CA THR A 15 19.31 6.77 0.81
C THR A 15 18.90 5.72 -0.22
N SER A 16 19.47 5.78 -1.43
CA SER A 16 19.19 4.83 -2.49
C SER A 16 19.91 3.50 -2.25
N PRO A 17 19.21 2.37 -2.38
CA PRO A 17 19.85 1.06 -2.43
C PRO A 17 20.92 0.99 -3.54
N PRO A 18 22.11 0.40 -3.30
CA PRO A 18 23.18 0.32 -4.30
C PRO A 18 22.77 -0.41 -5.60
N GLU A 19 21.87 -1.39 -5.47
CA GLU A 19 21.28 -2.15 -6.57
C GLU A 19 20.48 -1.31 -7.58
N LEU A 20 20.13 -0.07 -7.23
CA LEU A 20 19.40 0.85 -8.10
C LEU A 20 20.28 1.94 -8.72
N ALA A 21 21.60 1.92 -8.48
CA ALA A 21 22.51 2.96 -8.99
C ALA A 21 22.69 2.91 -10.51
N ASP A 22 22.76 1.71 -11.09
CA ASP A 22 23.08 1.48 -12.50
C ASP A 22 22.03 0.58 -13.17
N LEU A 23 20.77 1.04 -13.18
CA LEU A 23 19.68 0.33 -13.85
C LEU A 23 19.88 0.35 -15.38
N PRO A 24 19.66 -0.78 -16.08
CA PRO A 24 19.76 -0.82 -17.54
C PRO A 24 18.71 0.08 -18.20
N ALA A 25 19.00 0.57 -19.40
CA ALA A 25 18.15 1.54 -20.10
C ALA A 25 16.73 1.02 -20.40
N ASP A 26 16.56 -0.30 -20.50
CA ASP A 26 15.30 -0.99 -20.76
C ASP A 26 14.58 -1.45 -19.49
N PHE A 27 15.09 -1.13 -18.29
CA PHE A 27 14.51 -1.54 -17.01
C PHE A 27 13.00 -1.26 -16.90
N TRP A 28 12.54 -0.13 -17.46
CA TRP A 28 11.13 0.30 -17.41
C TRP A 28 10.29 -0.14 -18.61
N LYS A 29 10.84 -0.89 -19.58
CA LYS A 29 10.16 -1.20 -20.85
C LYS A 29 8.81 -1.90 -20.67
N GLU A 30 8.73 -2.80 -19.71
CA GLU A 30 7.53 -3.61 -19.42
C GLU A 30 6.79 -3.15 -18.14
N ALA A 31 7.13 -1.97 -17.62
CA ALA A 31 6.56 -1.50 -16.36
C ALA A 31 5.10 -1.06 -16.52
N GLU A 32 4.21 -1.62 -15.70
CA GLU A 32 2.82 -1.19 -15.65
C GLU A 32 2.68 0.04 -14.74
N VAL A 33 2.13 1.13 -15.28
CA VAL A 33 1.82 2.32 -14.49
C VAL A 33 0.58 2.05 -13.63
N VAL A 34 0.81 1.77 -12.35
CA VAL A 34 -0.28 1.62 -11.37
C VAL A 34 -0.64 2.97 -10.80
N TRP A 35 -1.79 3.51 -11.20
CA TRP A 35 -2.33 4.72 -10.58
C TRP A 35 -2.86 4.42 -9.18
N PRO A 36 -2.35 5.08 -8.13
CA PRO A 36 -2.85 4.86 -6.79
C PRO A 36 -4.29 5.39 -6.69
N VAL A 37 -5.25 4.49 -6.52
CA VAL A 37 -6.63 4.86 -6.23
C VAL A 37 -6.65 5.59 -4.89
N ALA A 38 -7.20 6.81 -4.90
CA ALA A 38 -7.35 7.61 -3.69
C ALA A 38 -8.21 6.84 -2.67
N LYS A 39 -7.75 6.79 -1.42
CA LYS A 39 -8.55 6.22 -0.33
C LYS A 39 -9.64 7.23 0.02
N GLU A 40 -10.87 6.76 0.17
CA GLU A 40 -11.95 7.58 0.70
C GLU A 40 -11.73 7.79 2.21
N ALA A 41 -11.74 9.06 2.64
CA ALA A 41 -11.62 9.42 4.04
C ALA A 41 -13.00 9.38 4.70
N ILE A 42 -13.30 8.27 5.38
CA ILE A 42 -14.55 8.08 6.11
C ILE A 42 -14.34 8.13 7.61
N SER A 43 -15.41 8.43 8.36
CA SER A 43 -15.45 8.20 9.80
C SER A 43 -15.91 6.76 10.07
N LEU A 44 -15.04 5.95 10.66
CA LEU A 44 -15.30 4.55 11.02
C LEU A 44 -15.12 4.37 12.53
N ARG A 45 -16.08 3.73 13.18
CA ARG A 45 -15.96 3.30 14.56
C ARG A 45 -15.27 1.94 14.60
N VAL A 46 -14.25 1.82 15.44
CA VAL A 46 -13.48 0.60 15.67
C VAL A 46 -13.28 0.45 17.16
N ASP A 47 -13.27 -0.78 17.66
CA ASP A 47 -13.01 -1.06 19.06
C ASP A 47 -11.63 -0.54 19.48
N ARG A 48 -11.55 -0.11 20.73
CA ARG A 48 -10.38 0.59 21.25
C ARG A 48 -9.12 -0.29 21.22
N ASP A 49 -9.25 -1.53 21.66
CA ASP A 49 -8.19 -2.53 21.71
C ASP A 49 -7.66 -2.87 20.31
N VAL A 50 -8.55 -2.99 19.32
CA VAL A 50 -8.17 -3.20 17.92
C VAL A 50 -7.36 -2.02 17.40
N LEU A 51 -7.80 -0.78 17.68
CA LEU A 51 -7.07 0.42 17.28
C LEU A 51 -5.70 0.52 17.96
N GLU A 52 -5.62 0.23 19.25
CA GLU A 52 -4.37 0.22 20.03
C GLU A 52 -3.39 -0.83 19.48
N TRP A 53 -3.86 -2.05 19.17
CA TRP A 53 -3.04 -3.11 18.59
C TRP A 53 -2.40 -2.70 17.26
N PHE A 54 -3.17 -2.08 16.36
CA PHE A 54 -2.61 -1.59 15.10
C PHE A 54 -1.63 -0.44 15.30
N ARG A 55 -1.94 0.51 16.20
CA ARG A 55 -1.04 1.65 16.52
C ARG A 55 0.30 1.17 17.07
N ALA A 56 0.31 0.12 17.89
CA ALA A 56 1.52 -0.46 18.46
C ALA A 56 2.52 -0.98 17.40
N GLN A 57 2.05 -1.28 16.18
CA GLN A 57 2.90 -1.70 15.05
C GLN A 57 3.63 -0.53 14.35
N GLY A 58 3.49 0.68 14.89
CA GLY A 58 4.21 1.86 14.46
C GLY A 58 3.60 2.58 13.26
N PRO A 59 4.40 3.40 12.56
CA PRO A 59 3.94 4.20 11.43
C PRO A 59 3.23 3.36 10.37
N ARG A 60 2.27 3.96 9.67
CA ARG A 60 1.43 3.32 8.64
C ARG A 60 0.43 2.26 9.16
N TYR A 61 0.09 2.28 10.46
CA TYR A 61 -0.92 1.38 11.02
C TYR A 61 -2.25 1.35 10.25
N GLN A 62 -2.73 2.51 9.77
CA GLN A 62 -3.94 2.59 8.95
C GLN A 62 -3.81 1.82 7.62
N SER A 63 -2.61 1.80 7.03
CA SER A 63 -2.36 1.02 5.81
C SER A 63 -2.41 -0.47 6.08
N ARG A 64 -1.89 -0.92 7.24
CA ARG A 64 -1.99 -2.33 7.68
C ARG A 64 -3.45 -2.72 7.95
N MET A 65 -4.20 -1.86 8.65
CA MET A 65 -5.63 -2.06 8.90
C MET A 65 -6.41 -2.20 7.59
N ASN A 66 -6.16 -1.32 6.61
CA ASN A 66 -6.79 -1.41 5.30
C ASN A 66 -6.42 -2.70 4.53
N ALA A 67 -5.18 -3.21 4.67
CA ALA A 67 -4.77 -4.47 4.05
C ALA A 67 -5.54 -5.69 4.62
N VAL A 68 -5.84 -5.68 5.92
CA VAL A 68 -6.69 -6.70 6.55
C VAL A 68 -8.11 -6.64 5.98
N LEU A 69 -8.71 -5.44 5.88
CA LEU A 69 -10.04 -5.26 5.28
C LEU A 69 -10.10 -5.76 3.83
N ARG A 70 -9.05 -5.49 3.03
CA ARG A 70 -8.94 -6.02 1.66
C ARG A 70 -8.87 -7.54 1.61
N THR A 71 -8.14 -8.15 2.54
CA THR A 71 -8.03 -9.60 2.64
C THR A 71 -9.38 -10.23 2.95
N TYR A 72 -10.11 -9.66 3.92
CA TYR A 72 -11.47 -10.09 4.25
C TYR A 72 -12.41 -9.97 3.04
N MET A 73 -12.39 -8.83 2.34
CA MET A 73 -13.19 -8.60 1.13
C MET A 73 -12.90 -9.65 0.05
N ALA A 74 -11.62 -9.97 -0.21
CA ALA A 74 -11.23 -10.97 -1.20
C ALA A 74 -11.73 -12.37 -0.84
N GLN A 75 -11.64 -12.75 0.45
CA GLN A 75 -12.16 -14.03 0.95
C GLN A 75 -13.68 -14.10 0.81
N ALA A 76 -14.40 -13.04 1.19
CA ALA A 76 -15.85 -12.97 1.04
C ALA A 76 -16.29 -13.08 -0.43
N ALA A 77 -15.58 -12.42 -1.36
CA ALA A 77 -15.86 -12.48 -2.79
C ALA A 77 -15.67 -13.89 -3.37
N ARG A 78 -14.61 -14.62 -2.94
CA ARG A 78 -14.38 -16.01 -3.34
C ARG A 78 -15.53 -16.92 -2.92
N ARG A 79 -15.98 -16.81 -1.66
CA ARG A 79 -17.13 -17.59 -1.12
C ARG A 79 -18.44 -17.32 -1.86
N ARG A 80 -18.66 -16.08 -2.31
CA ARG A 80 -19.85 -15.74 -3.11
C ARG A 80 -19.80 -16.41 -4.48
N ARG A 81 -18.66 -16.36 -5.18
CA ARG A 81 -18.51 -17.02 -6.49
C ARG A 81 -18.70 -18.54 -6.42
N SER A 82 -18.18 -19.20 -5.38
CA SER A 82 -18.37 -20.65 -5.21
C SER A 82 -19.82 -21.04 -4.91
N ARG A 83 -20.62 -20.15 -4.30
CA ARG A 83 -22.05 -20.37 -4.07
C ARG A 83 -22.91 -20.14 -5.32
N THR A 84 -22.53 -19.18 -6.18
CA THR A 84 -23.27 -18.86 -7.41
C THR A 84 -22.99 -19.85 -8.54
N GLY A 85 -21.80 -20.47 -8.58
CA GLY A 85 -21.48 -21.52 -9.57
C GLY A 85 -21.96 -22.94 -9.21
N ALA A 86 -22.64 -23.11 -8.07
CA ALA A 86 -23.20 -24.38 -7.60
C ALA A 86 -24.74 -24.43 -7.72
N ALA A 87 -25.34 -23.44 -8.38
CA ALA A 87 -26.74 -23.37 -8.79
C ALA A 87 -26.81 -23.36 -10.31
#